data_AF-L8GCV2-F1
#
_entry.id   AF-L8GCV2-F1
#
_cell.length_a   1.000
_cell.length_b   1.000
_cell.length_c   1.000
_cell.angle_alpha   90.00
_cell.angle_beta   90.00
_cell.angle_gamma   90.00
#
_symmetry.space_group_name_H-M   'P 1'
#
loop_
_entity.id
_entity.type
_entity.pdbx_description
1 polymer ?
#
loop_
_entity_poly.entity_id
_entity_poly.type
_entity_poly.pdbx_seq_one_letter_code
_entity_poly.pdbx_strand_id
1 'polypeptide(L)'
;MHSLLPSVYLLLTAAAVATCRQWEDCNARMDGHLPYYTPLTFSGRVRRYYVAAEVEPWNYLRQSFRAQTYGYIASDTSIGTKYDKGQYKGYTDASFRERTKQQEWLGLQGPIL
;
A
#
# COMPACT_ATOMS: atom_id res chain seq x y z
N MET A 1 -44.95 46.23 -0.70
CA MET A 1 -45.05 44.75 -0.86
C MET A 1 -43.99 44.36 -1.85
N HIS A 2 -43.09 43.44 -1.50
CA HIS A 2 -42.33 42.50 -2.34
C HIS A 2 -41.18 41.97 -1.46
N SER A 3 -41.45 40.83 -0.84
CA SER A 3 -40.53 40.05 -0.01
C SER A 3 -39.39 39.49 -0.86
N LEU A 4 -38.16 39.57 -0.36
CA LEU A 4 -37.03 38.80 -0.89
C LEU A 4 -36.67 37.72 0.15
N LEU A 5 -36.93 36.47 -0.22
CA LEU A 5 -36.55 35.27 0.53
C LEU A 5 -35.01 35.11 0.50
N PRO A 6 -34.38 34.64 1.59
CA PRO A 6 -32.98 34.26 1.55
C PRO A 6 -32.83 32.92 0.83
N SER A 7 -31.98 32.89 -0.19
CA SER A 7 -31.61 31.68 -0.93
C SER A 7 -30.79 30.77 -0.02
N VAL A 8 -31.40 29.69 0.46
CA VAL A 8 -30.72 28.66 1.25
C VAL A 8 -29.92 27.79 0.30
N TYR A 9 -28.62 28.06 0.18
CA TYR A 9 -27.69 27.16 -0.49
C TYR A 9 -27.43 25.95 0.41
N LEU A 10 -28.06 24.83 0.08
CA LEU A 10 -27.68 23.51 0.59
C LEU A 10 -26.60 22.97 -0.35
N LEU A 11 -25.35 22.90 0.09
CA LEU A 11 -24.33 22.10 -0.61
C LEU A 11 -23.57 21.23 0.39
N LEU A 12 -23.57 19.95 0.06
CA LEU A 12 -23.11 18.80 0.82
C LEU A 12 -21.70 19.01 1.38
N THR A 13 -21.51 18.70 2.66
CA THR A 13 -20.19 18.34 3.17
C THR A 13 -19.78 17.03 2.51
N ALA A 14 -18.97 17.10 1.46
CA ALA A 14 -18.21 15.94 1.02
C ALA A 14 -17.34 15.50 2.20
N ALA A 15 -17.54 14.27 2.69
CA ALA A 15 -16.58 13.66 3.59
C ALA A 15 -15.25 13.65 2.84
N ALA A 16 -14.33 14.52 3.24
CA ALA A 16 -13.00 14.56 2.68
C ALA A 16 -12.35 13.21 3.00
N VAL A 17 -12.32 12.30 2.03
CA VAL A 17 -11.36 11.20 2.04
C VAL A 17 -10.02 11.90 2.09
N ALA A 18 -9.45 11.96 3.29
CA ALA A 18 -8.26 12.72 3.57
C ALA A 18 -7.10 12.10 2.80
N THR A 19 -6.94 12.59 1.57
CA THR A 19 -5.85 12.26 0.67
C THR A 19 -4.63 12.93 1.26
N CYS A 20 -3.84 12.12 1.95
CA CYS A 20 -2.57 12.59 2.41
C CYS A 20 -1.68 12.85 1.18
N ARG A 21 -1.43 14.12 0.89
CA ARG A 21 -0.65 14.56 -0.28
C ARG A 21 0.83 14.74 0.04
N GLN A 22 1.21 14.82 1.30
CA GLN A 22 2.59 15.05 1.76
C GLN A 22 2.97 13.98 2.79
N TRP A 23 4.18 13.43 2.69
CA TRP A 23 4.62 12.31 3.54
C TRP A 23 4.52 12.61 5.03
N GLU A 24 4.82 13.84 5.45
CA GLU A 24 4.80 14.28 6.84
C GLU A 24 3.38 14.17 7.44
N ASP A 25 2.37 14.63 6.71
CA ASP A 25 0.96 14.50 7.10
C ASP A 25 0.52 13.04 7.19
N CYS A 26 1.10 12.16 6.36
CA CYS A 26 0.72 10.74 6.30
C CYS A 26 1.30 10.03 7.51
N ASN A 27 2.57 10.32 7.78
CA ASN A 27 3.28 9.77 8.90
C ASN A 27 2.65 10.20 10.23
N ALA A 28 2.23 11.47 10.34
CA ALA A 28 1.50 11.97 11.52
C ALA A 28 0.17 11.24 11.76
N ARG A 29 -0.48 10.73 10.69
CA ARG A 29 -1.73 9.96 10.77
C ARG A 29 -1.52 8.46 10.98
N MET A 30 -0.28 7.97 10.92
CA MET A 30 0.08 6.58 11.26
C MET A 30 0.35 6.46 12.77
N ASP A 31 -0.54 7.01 13.59
CA ASP A 31 -0.42 7.12 15.05
C ASP A 31 -0.98 5.88 15.81
N GLY A 32 -1.37 4.84 15.07
CA GLY A 32 -1.95 3.62 15.62
C GLY A 32 -3.41 3.75 16.05
N HIS A 33 -4.04 4.92 15.90
CA HIS A 33 -5.47 5.08 16.08
C HIS A 33 -6.19 4.84 14.75
N LEU A 34 -7.28 4.07 14.78
CA LEU A 34 -8.09 3.86 13.60
C LEU A 34 -8.74 5.20 13.18
N PRO A 35 -8.83 5.50 11.87
CA PRO A 35 -9.36 6.76 11.38
C PRO A 35 -10.87 6.94 11.62
N TYR A 36 -11.54 5.96 12.22
CA TYR A 36 -12.95 6.01 12.58
C TYR A 36 -13.20 5.31 13.92
N TYR A 37 -14.26 5.74 14.61
CA TYR A 37 -14.72 5.11 15.83
C TYR A 37 -15.26 3.71 15.53
N THR A 38 -14.54 2.67 15.96
CA THR A 38 -15.06 1.31 16.04
C THR A 38 -15.71 1.11 17.41
N PRO A 39 -17.04 0.99 17.52
CA PRO A 39 -17.72 0.67 18.78
C PRO A 39 -17.47 -0.77 19.27
N LEU A 40 -16.52 -1.49 18.66
CA LEU A 40 -16.16 -2.84 19.01
C LEU A 40 -15.04 -2.81 20.04
N THR A 41 -15.34 -3.25 21.25
CA THR A 41 -14.32 -3.56 22.26
C THR A 41 -13.62 -4.84 21.85
N PHE A 42 -12.44 -4.72 21.24
CA PHE A 42 -11.64 -5.90 20.88
C PHE A 42 -11.01 -6.51 22.14
N SER A 43 -11.40 -7.74 22.49
CA SER A 43 -10.71 -8.56 23.48
C SER A 43 -9.79 -9.55 22.78
N GLY A 44 -8.47 -9.46 22.96
CA GLY A 44 -7.52 -10.37 22.31
C GLY A 44 -6.07 -9.95 22.48
N ARG A 45 -5.15 -10.78 21.94
CA ARG A 45 -3.72 -10.47 21.95
C ARG A 45 -3.38 -9.48 20.83
N VAL A 46 -2.91 -8.29 21.19
CA VAL A 46 -2.38 -7.32 20.23
C VAL A 46 -1.05 -7.82 19.66
N ARG A 47 -0.95 -7.92 18.34
CA ARG A 47 0.31 -8.17 17.62
C ARG A 47 0.65 -6.95 16.79
N ARG A 48 1.88 -6.46 16.92
CA ARG A 48 2.38 -5.32 16.14
C ARG A 48 3.29 -5.83 15.04
N TYR A 49 3.07 -5.33 13.83
CA TYR A 49 3.85 -5.63 12.65
C TYR A 49 4.34 -4.33 12.03
N TYR A 50 5.59 -4.34 11.56
CA TYR A 50 6.17 -3.23 10.81
C TYR A 50 6.28 -3.68 9.36
N VAL A 51 5.53 -3.04 8.47
CA VAL A 51 5.46 -3.40 7.05
C VAL A 51 5.57 -2.13 6.21
N ALA A 52 6.45 -2.12 5.22
CA ALA A 52 6.59 -1.02 4.27
C ALA A 52 6.38 -1.51 2.84
N ALA A 53 5.91 -0.63 1.97
CA ALA A 53 5.85 -0.87 0.53
C ALA A 53 7.13 -0.32 -0.12
N GLU A 54 7.86 -1.18 -0.82
CA GLU A 54 9.13 -0.85 -1.48
C GLU A 54 9.09 -1.23 -2.95
N VAL A 55 9.72 -0.43 -3.80
CA VAL A 55 9.86 -0.76 -5.22
C VAL A 55 11.07 -1.68 -5.39
N GLU A 56 10.82 -2.92 -5.78
CA GLU A 56 11.86 -3.92 -6.05
C GLU A 56 11.62 -4.61 -7.40
N PRO A 57 12.69 -4.92 -8.14
CA PRO A 57 12.58 -5.63 -9.41
C PRO A 57 12.11 -7.07 -9.18
N TRP A 58 11.06 -7.47 -9.91
CA TRP A 58 10.50 -8.81 -9.88
C TRP A 58 10.64 -9.49 -11.25
N ASN A 59 11.21 -10.70 -11.26
CA ASN A 59 11.30 -11.53 -12.47
C ASN A 59 10.22 -12.61 -12.47
N TYR A 60 9.18 -12.43 -13.29
CA TYR A 60 8.07 -13.38 -13.38
C TYR A 60 8.46 -14.75 -13.93
N LEU A 61 9.51 -14.84 -14.75
CA LEU A 61 9.93 -16.08 -15.41
C LEU A 61 11.36 -16.46 -14.99
N ARG A 62 11.71 -16.23 -13.72
CA ARG A 62 13.02 -16.57 -13.17
C ARG A 62 13.32 -18.05 -13.42
N GLN A 63 14.41 -18.33 -14.14
CA GLN A 63 14.87 -19.69 -14.51
C GLN A 63 13.89 -20.50 -15.37
N SER A 64 12.95 -19.86 -16.07
CA SER A 64 12.06 -20.55 -17.00
C SER A 64 12.68 -20.68 -18.39
N PHE A 65 12.81 -21.91 -18.90
CA PHE A 65 13.18 -22.15 -20.31
C PHE A 65 12.20 -21.46 -21.28
N ARG A 66 10.96 -21.25 -20.85
CA ARG A 66 9.90 -20.60 -21.63
C ARG A 66 10.19 -19.13 -21.93
N ALA A 67 10.96 -18.44 -21.09
CA ALA A 67 11.27 -17.03 -21.34
C ALA A 67 11.99 -16.84 -22.69
N GLN A 68 12.91 -17.75 -23.01
CA GLN A 68 13.67 -17.72 -24.25
C GLN A 68 12.90 -18.37 -25.40
N THR A 69 12.17 -19.47 -25.16
CA THR A 69 11.40 -20.18 -26.19
C THR A 69 10.22 -19.37 -26.72
N TYR A 70 9.53 -18.59 -25.89
CA TYR A 70 8.33 -17.84 -26.28
C TYR A 70 8.58 -16.34 -26.51
N GLY A 71 9.83 -15.90 -26.58
CA GLY A 71 10.17 -14.52 -26.94
C GLY A 71 9.93 -13.49 -25.84
N TYR A 72 9.89 -13.88 -24.56
CA TYR A 72 9.88 -12.96 -23.41
C TYR A 72 11.29 -12.40 -23.13
N ILE A 73 12.03 -12.08 -24.19
CA ILE A 73 13.37 -11.50 -24.12
C ILE A 73 13.19 -9.98 -24.20
N ALA A 74 14.02 -9.23 -23.48
CA ALA A 74 14.03 -7.78 -23.57
C ALA A 74 14.50 -7.35 -24.97
N SER A 75 13.81 -6.39 -25.58
CA SER A 75 14.08 -5.83 -26.90
C SER A 75 13.58 -4.38 -26.98
N ASP A 76 13.76 -3.72 -28.12
CA ASP A 76 13.30 -2.33 -28.32
C ASP A 76 11.78 -2.16 -28.16
N THR A 77 11.01 -3.24 -28.30
CA THR A 77 9.55 -3.25 -28.17
C THR A 77 9.04 -4.06 -26.97
N SER A 78 9.94 -4.64 -26.16
CA SER A 78 9.60 -5.52 -25.05
C SER A 78 10.50 -5.29 -23.84
N ILE A 79 9.89 -5.05 -22.67
CA ILE A 79 10.62 -4.92 -21.40
C ILE A 79 11.15 -6.30 -20.92
N GLY A 80 10.67 -7.40 -21.51
CA GLY A 80 11.04 -8.76 -21.12
C GLY A 80 10.30 -9.25 -19.88
N THR A 81 11.03 -9.81 -18.91
CA THR A 81 10.45 -10.56 -17.76
C THR A 81 10.63 -9.89 -16.41
N LYS A 82 11.44 -8.83 -16.34
CA LYS A 82 11.78 -8.11 -15.12
C LYS A 82 11.04 -6.79 -15.08
N TYR A 83 10.30 -6.56 -14.00
CA TYR A 83 9.48 -5.37 -13.81
C TYR A 83 9.69 -4.82 -12.41
N ASP A 84 9.79 -3.50 -12.28
CA ASP A 84 9.74 -2.86 -10.97
C ASP A 84 8.33 -2.98 -10.39
N LYS A 85 8.23 -3.50 -9.16
CA LYS A 85 6.97 -3.74 -8.48
C LYS A 85 7.02 -3.20 -7.06
N GLY A 86 5.91 -2.64 -6.59
CA GLY A 86 5.70 -2.37 -5.17
C GLY A 86 5.48 -3.69 -4.43
N GLN A 87 6.40 -4.03 -3.54
CA GLN A 87 6.34 -5.23 -2.69
C GLN A 87 6.23 -4.82 -1.23
N TYR A 88 5.38 -5.51 -0.47
CA TYR A 88 5.33 -5.34 0.97
C TYR A 88 6.46 -6.12 1.63
N LYS A 89 7.28 -5.45 2.43
CA LYS A 89 8.38 -6.06 3.19
C LYS A 89 8.15 -5.89 4.68
N GLY A 90 8.40 -6.96 5.42
CA GLY A 90 8.31 -6.97 6.88
C GLY A 90 9.60 -6.49 7.51
N TYR A 91 9.48 -5.83 8.66
CA TYR A 91 10.58 -5.25 9.42
C TYR A 91 10.50 -5.66 10.90
N THR A 92 11.66 -5.71 11.54
CA THR A 92 11.79 -6.10 12.95
C THR A 92 11.25 -5.02 13.89
N ASP A 93 11.38 -3.74 13.50
CA ASP A 93 10.96 -2.59 14.30
C ASP A 93 10.52 -1.37 13.45
N ALA A 94 10.17 -0.28 14.14
CA ALA A 94 9.72 0.97 13.54
C ALA A 94 10.83 1.76 12.80
N SER A 95 12.09 1.31 12.86
CA SER A 95 13.19 1.99 12.14
C SER A 95 13.20 1.66 10.65
N PHE A 96 12.51 0.59 10.24
CA PHE A 96 12.48 0.09 8.87
C PHE A 96 13.89 -0.18 8.28
N ARG A 97 14.84 -0.60 9.12
CA ARG A 97 16.23 -0.89 8.72
C ARG A 97 16.51 -2.37 8.53
N GLU A 98 16.00 -3.21 9.42
CA GLU A 98 16.25 -4.65 9.40
C GLU A 98 14.98 -5.41 8.99
N ARG A 99 15.07 -6.13 7.86
CA ARG A 99 13.96 -6.89 7.30
C ARG A 99 13.75 -8.20 8.05
N THR A 100 12.49 -8.57 8.25
CA THR A 100 12.15 -9.92 8.73
C THR A 100 12.36 -10.96 7.63
N LYS A 101 12.58 -12.21 8.04
CA LYS A 101 12.75 -13.32 7.11
C LYS A 101 11.45 -13.56 6.34
N GLN A 102 11.49 -13.31 5.03
CA GLN A 102 10.45 -13.72 4.09
C GLN A 102 10.79 -15.09 3.50
N GLN A 103 9.84 -16.03 3.55
CA GLN A 103 10.02 -17.35 2.96
C GLN A 103 9.97 -17.25 1.43
N GLU A 104 10.83 -17.99 0.74
CA GLU A 104 10.93 -17.92 -0.73
C GLU A 104 9.62 -18.26 -1.44
N TRP A 105 8.85 -19.21 -0.91
CA TRP A 105 7.57 -19.64 -1.47
C TRP A 105 6.48 -18.56 -1.45
N LEU A 106 6.63 -17.48 -0.67
CA LEU A 106 5.72 -16.33 -0.71
C LEU A 106 5.87 -15.53 -2.00
N GLY A 107 7.03 -15.62 -2.66
CA GLY A 107 7.29 -14.90 -3.89
C GLY A 107 7.09 -13.39 -3.74
N LEU A 108 6.22 -12.82 -4.57
CA LEU A 108 5.87 -11.38 -4.60
C LEU A 108 4.97 -10.97 -3.40
N GLN A 109 4.41 -11.93 -2.67
CA GLN A 109 3.50 -11.65 -1.56
C GLN A 109 4.26 -11.06 -0.36
N GLY A 110 3.54 -10.25 0.42
CA GLY A 110 4.08 -9.65 1.65
C GLY A 110 4.14 -10.60 2.85
N PRO A 111 4.49 -10.07 4.03
CA PRO A 111 4.51 -10.81 5.29
C PRO A 111 3.13 -11.36 5.67
N ILE A 112 3.12 -12.51 6.34
CA ILE A 112 1.91 -13.08 6.96
C ILE A 112 1.72 -12.42 8.33
N LEU A 113 0.51 -11.92 8.61
CA LEU A 113 0.14 -11.17 9.82
C LEU A 113 -0.86 -11.95 10.69
#